data_AF-A0A8K0KA67-F1
#
_entry.id   AF-A0A8K0KA67-F1
#
_cell.length_a   1.000
_cell.length_b   1.000
_cell.length_c   1.000
_cell.angle_alpha   90.00
_cell.angle_beta   90.00
_cell.angle_gamma   90.00
#
_symmetry.space_group_name_H-M   'P 1'
#
loop_
_entity.id
_entity.type
_entity.pdbx_description
1 polymer ?
#
loop_
_entity_poly.entity_id
_entity_poly.type
_entity_poly.pdbx_seq_one_letter_code
_entity_poly.pdbx_strand_id
1 'polypeptide(L)'
;ALNGGVKGECETGEEESEEEDDDEEEEDSEEEEEDDDEDDESEEEEEEDDGVGEDPQETPYVENEEEGEFGSAGEQVEELAEENKSLIWFLVKQVRPGMDLSKVVLPTFILEPRSFLDRLSDSYYHVDLLSQAVQEDDAFTRMKWVVKWYLSGLYKKPKGLRKPYNPILGETFRCYWKHPNGSRTFYLSEQ
;
A
#
# COMPACT_ATOMS: atom_id res chain seq x y z
N ALA A 1 39.67 23.76 33.70
CA ALA A 1 40.50 23.27 34.82
C ALA A 1 39.71 23.44 36.11
N LEU A 2 39.92 22.57 37.10
CA LEU A 2 39.40 22.63 38.49
C LEU A 2 37.88 22.47 38.70
N ASN A 3 37.50 21.24 39.06
CA ASN A 3 36.68 20.76 40.21
C ASN A 3 35.57 21.61 40.89
N GLY A 4 34.57 20.87 41.41
CA GLY A 4 33.57 21.28 42.43
C GLY A 4 32.19 21.53 41.81
N GLY A 5 31.06 20.97 42.25
CA GLY A 5 30.57 20.60 43.59
C GLY A 5 29.15 21.23 43.73
N VAL A 6 28.25 20.90 44.67
CA VAL A 6 28.20 19.91 45.76
C VAL A 6 26.73 19.79 46.22
N LYS A 7 26.30 18.59 46.69
CA LYS A 7 25.12 18.24 47.52
C LYS A 7 23.70 18.78 47.22
N GLY A 8 22.74 17.86 47.35
CA GLY A 8 21.35 18.10 47.74
C GLY A 8 20.76 16.78 48.25
N GLU A 9 20.58 16.65 49.56
CA GLU A 9 20.25 15.38 50.25
C GLU A 9 18.79 15.35 50.73
N CYS A 10 18.23 14.16 50.90
CA CYS A 10 17.07 13.88 51.77
C CYS A 10 17.14 12.44 52.30
N GLU A 11 16.79 12.26 53.57
CA GLU A 11 16.92 11.06 54.43
C GLU A 11 15.65 10.17 54.30
N THR A 12 15.70 8.84 54.08
CA THR A 12 16.06 7.65 54.93
C THR A 12 14.98 7.16 55.92
N GLY A 13 15.00 5.85 56.22
CA GLY A 13 13.93 5.06 56.87
C GLY A 13 13.40 3.97 55.90
N GLU A 14 13.75 2.67 55.95
CA GLU A 14 13.94 1.70 57.07
C GLU A 14 12.59 1.41 57.77
N GLU A 15 12.18 0.18 58.12
CA GLU A 15 12.84 -1.15 58.32
C GLU A 15 12.65 -2.11 57.11
N GLU A 16 13.49 -3.11 56.76
CA GLU A 16 14.04 -4.31 57.47
C GLU A 16 12.95 -5.35 57.85
N SER A 17 13.08 -6.67 57.68
CA SER A 17 14.22 -7.63 57.79
C SER A 17 14.00 -8.89 56.88
N GLU A 18 15.03 -9.54 56.31
CA GLU A 18 15.66 -10.86 56.70
C GLU A 18 14.75 -12.10 56.41
N GLU A 19 15.15 -13.37 56.20
CA GLU A 19 16.35 -14.25 56.37
C GLU A 19 16.47 -15.09 55.04
N GLU A 20 17.52 -15.79 54.57
CA GLU A 20 18.99 -16.00 54.76
C GLU A 20 19.56 -16.65 53.42
N ASP A 21 20.84 -17.06 53.30
CA ASP A 21 21.55 -17.50 52.05
C ASP A 21 21.40 -19.02 51.67
N ASP A 22 22.11 -19.67 50.71
CA ASP A 22 23.57 -19.91 50.53
C ASP A 22 23.96 -20.40 49.10
N ASP A 23 25.26 -20.29 48.73
CA ASP A 23 25.89 -20.83 47.50
C ASP A 23 26.68 -22.15 47.76
N GLU A 24 26.59 -23.15 46.87
CA GLU A 24 27.63 -24.19 46.68
C GLU A 24 27.78 -24.56 45.17
N GLU A 25 29.02 -24.70 44.69
CA GLU A 25 29.38 -25.22 43.34
C GLU A 25 29.48 -26.76 43.37
N GLU A 26 29.58 -27.43 42.20
CA GLU A 26 30.52 -28.54 41.89
C GLU A 26 30.24 -29.20 40.50
N GLU A 27 31.12 -30.12 40.07
CA GLU A 27 31.36 -30.58 38.69
C GLU A 27 30.39 -31.60 38.02
N ASP A 28 30.30 -31.47 36.67
CA ASP A 28 30.37 -32.49 35.60
C ASP A 28 29.45 -33.74 35.55
N SER A 29 28.71 -33.89 34.43
CA SER A 29 28.64 -35.15 33.65
C SER A 29 28.01 -34.94 32.26
N GLU A 30 28.68 -35.42 31.21
CA GLU A 30 28.15 -35.51 29.83
C GLU A 30 27.18 -36.71 29.68
N GLU A 31 26.03 -36.51 29.02
CA GLU A 31 25.17 -37.59 28.50
C GLU A 31 24.94 -37.38 26.99
N GLU A 32 25.34 -38.37 26.18
CA GLU A 32 25.15 -38.38 24.72
C GLU A 32 23.80 -39.05 24.38
N GLU A 33 22.96 -38.39 23.58
CA GLU A 33 21.76 -38.98 22.98
C GLU A 33 21.97 -39.04 21.45
N GLU A 34 21.94 -40.24 20.87
CA GLU A 34 22.08 -40.49 19.44
C GLU A 34 20.67 -40.52 18.79
N ASP A 35 20.31 -39.48 18.02
CA ASP A 35 19.15 -39.50 17.11
C ASP A 35 19.63 -39.82 15.68
N ASP A 36 19.08 -40.88 15.06
CA ASP A 36 19.42 -41.34 13.70
C ASP A 36 18.82 -40.43 12.59
N ASP A 37 19.65 -40.00 11.64
CA ASP A 37 19.22 -39.32 10.41
C ASP A 37 18.64 -40.33 9.38
N GLU A 38 17.31 -40.28 9.11
CA GLU A 38 16.70 -40.92 7.93
C GLU A 38 16.42 -39.87 6.83
N ASP A 39 17.39 -39.65 5.93
CA ASP A 39 17.23 -38.87 4.69
C ASP A 39 16.26 -39.56 3.71
N ASP A 40 15.14 -38.91 3.39
CA ASP A 40 14.20 -39.28 2.32
C ASP A 40 14.24 -38.22 1.20
N GLU A 41 15.35 -38.17 0.45
CA GLU A 41 15.49 -37.28 -0.71
C GLU A 41 14.57 -37.72 -1.87
N SER A 42 13.34 -37.20 -1.88
CA SER A 42 12.46 -37.29 -3.04
C SER A 42 12.91 -36.30 -4.13
N GLU A 43 13.60 -36.79 -5.16
CA GLU A 43 13.94 -36.00 -6.36
C GLU A 43 12.65 -35.47 -7.04
N GLU A 44 12.37 -34.17 -6.91
CA GLU A 44 11.31 -33.51 -7.68
C GLU A 44 11.79 -33.28 -9.12
N GLU A 45 11.27 -34.06 -10.08
CA GLU A 45 11.55 -33.85 -11.51
C GLU A 45 10.94 -32.50 -11.98
N GLU A 46 11.79 -31.49 -12.19
CA GLU A 46 11.39 -30.22 -12.83
C GLU A 46 10.97 -30.48 -14.29
N GLU A 47 9.65 -30.60 -14.54
CA GLU A 47 9.08 -30.66 -15.89
C GLU A 47 9.40 -29.35 -16.65
N GLU A 48 10.36 -29.41 -17.59
CA GLU A 48 10.70 -28.29 -18.46
C GLU A 48 9.49 -27.85 -19.29
N ASP A 49 8.88 -26.71 -18.93
CA ASP A 49 7.87 -26.04 -19.75
C ASP A 49 8.50 -25.51 -21.05
N ASP A 50 8.62 -26.38 -22.06
CA ASP A 50 9.01 -26.07 -23.45
C ASP A 50 7.88 -25.30 -24.18
N GLY A 51 7.23 -24.39 -23.43
CA GLY A 51 6.23 -23.46 -23.88
C GLY A 51 6.84 -22.47 -24.86
N VAL A 52 6.57 -22.70 -26.16
CA VAL A 52 6.91 -21.77 -27.24
C VAL A 52 6.16 -20.45 -27.02
N GLY A 53 6.78 -19.57 -26.23
CA GLY A 53 6.13 -18.41 -25.64
C GLY A 53 5.54 -17.46 -26.67
N GLU A 54 4.22 -17.30 -26.65
CA GLU A 54 3.55 -16.20 -27.34
C GLU A 54 4.08 -14.85 -26.79
N ASP A 55 4.31 -13.87 -27.66
CA ASP A 55 4.75 -12.53 -27.26
C ASP A 55 3.82 -11.98 -26.15
N PRO A 56 4.34 -11.68 -24.93
CA PRO A 56 3.49 -11.37 -23.79
C PRO A 56 2.53 -10.22 -24.06
N GLN A 57 1.21 -10.48 -23.94
CA GLN A 57 0.19 -9.50 -24.30
C GLN A 57 0.40 -8.16 -23.58
N GLU A 58 0.82 -7.15 -24.36
CA GLU A 58 1.07 -5.79 -23.91
C GLU A 58 -0.25 -5.09 -23.52
N THR A 59 -0.26 -4.48 -22.33
CA THR A 59 -1.40 -3.72 -21.78
C THR A 59 -1.08 -2.23 -21.72
N PRO A 60 -1.28 -1.47 -22.81
CA PRO A 60 -1.11 -0.01 -22.76
C PRO A 60 -2.14 0.61 -21.83
N TYR A 61 -1.73 1.64 -21.06
CA TYR A 61 -2.68 2.46 -20.32
C TYR A 61 -3.66 3.14 -21.29
N VAL A 62 -4.94 3.11 -20.95
CA VAL A 62 -6.03 3.75 -21.70
C VAL A 62 -6.63 4.86 -20.83
N GLU A 63 -6.72 6.07 -21.38
CA GLU A 63 -7.33 7.20 -20.69
C GLU A 63 -8.86 7.11 -20.70
N ASN A 64 -9.50 7.28 -19.54
CA ASN A 64 -10.94 7.46 -19.47
C ASN A 64 -11.33 8.90 -19.89
N GLU A 65 -11.84 9.05 -21.11
CA GLU A 65 -12.27 10.34 -21.67
C GLU A 65 -13.38 11.03 -20.85
N GLU A 66 -14.18 10.28 -20.08
CA GLU A 66 -15.22 10.84 -19.19
C GLU A 66 -14.65 11.63 -18.00
N GLU A 67 -13.36 11.42 -17.67
CA GLU A 67 -12.70 11.93 -16.45
C GLU A 67 -11.71 13.08 -16.71
N GLY A 68 -11.86 13.79 -17.84
CA GLY A 68 -11.03 14.93 -18.22
C GLY A 68 -11.51 16.30 -17.73
N GLU A 69 -12.80 16.45 -17.38
CA GLU A 69 -13.41 17.78 -17.19
C GLU A 69 -13.36 18.30 -15.75
N PHE A 70 -12.59 19.38 -15.57
CA PHE A 70 -12.83 20.38 -14.53
C PHE A 70 -14.10 21.18 -14.87
N GLY A 71 -15.25 20.50 -14.76
CA GLY A 71 -16.56 21.12 -14.95
C GLY A 71 -16.84 22.23 -13.93
N SER A 72 -17.95 22.94 -14.15
CA SER A 72 -18.45 23.94 -13.21
C SER A 72 -18.65 23.36 -11.80
N ALA A 73 -18.59 24.19 -10.77
CA ALA A 73 -18.73 23.75 -9.39
C ALA A 73 -20.12 23.14 -9.15
N GLY A 74 -20.19 21.81 -9.10
CA GLY A 74 -21.43 21.01 -9.02
C GLY A 74 -21.62 20.03 -10.19
N GLU A 75 -20.93 20.21 -11.31
CA GLU A 75 -21.07 19.40 -12.54
C GLU A 75 -20.46 17.99 -12.42
N GLN A 76 -19.61 17.77 -11.43
CA GLN A 76 -19.11 16.43 -11.05
C GLN A 76 -20.10 15.66 -10.15
N VAL A 77 -21.32 16.17 -9.91
CA VAL A 77 -22.37 15.46 -9.14
C VAL A 77 -23.33 14.76 -10.08
N GLU A 78 -23.22 13.43 -10.17
CA GLU A 78 -24.22 12.59 -10.86
C GLU A 78 -25.52 12.51 -10.02
N GLU A 79 -26.68 12.87 -10.59
CA GLU A 79 -27.95 12.73 -9.88
C GLU A 79 -28.44 11.28 -9.90
N LEU A 80 -28.43 10.65 -8.72
CA LEU A 80 -28.97 9.30 -8.53
C LEU A 80 -30.49 9.23 -8.79
N ALA A 81 -30.91 8.15 -9.45
CA ALA A 81 -32.31 7.78 -9.60
C ALA A 81 -33.04 7.66 -8.23
N GLU A 82 -34.37 7.83 -8.23
CA GLU A 82 -35.19 7.84 -7.01
C GLU A 82 -35.09 6.55 -6.19
N GLU A 83 -35.01 5.41 -6.87
CA GLU A 83 -34.73 4.09 -6.27
C GLU A 83 -33.35 4.03 -5.59
N ASN A 84 -32.31 4.55 -6.25
CA ASN A 84 -30.94 4.57 -5.74
C ASN A 84 -30.79 5.52 -4.53
N LYS A 85 -31.43 6.69 -4.57
CA LYS A 85 -31.55 7.61 -3.41
C LYS A 85 -32.11 6.89 -2.18
N SER A 86 -33.12 6.03 -2.36
CA SER A 86 -33.73 5.27 -1.24
C SER A 86 -32.76 4.25 -0.61
N LEU A 87 -31.93 3.58 -1.41
CA LEU A 87 -30.97 2.59 -0.92
C LEU A 87 -29.77 3.24 -0.20
N ILE A 88 -29.26 4.37 -0.72
CA ILE A 88 -28.25 5.17 -0.01
C ILE A 88 -28.79 5.64 1.35
N TRP A 89 -30.04 6.09 1.42
CA TRP A 89 -30.67 6.52 2.68
C TRP A 89 -30.83 5.39 3.71
N PHE A 90 -31.02 4.15 3.25
CA PHE A 90 -31.01 2.98 4.14
C PHE A 90 -29.61 2.71 4.71
N LEU A 91 -28.58 2.72 3.85
CA LEU A 91 -27.19 2.48 4.26
C LEU A 91 -26.68 3.55 5.24
N VAL A 92 -26.96 4.82 4.98
CA VAL A 92 -26.60 5.95 5.87
C VAL A 92 -27.21 5.79 7.27
N LYS A 93 -28.38 5.15 7.40
CA LYS A 93 -28.99 4.85 8.71
C LYS A 93 -28.36 3.67 9.44
N GLN A 94 -27.64 2.79 8.75
CA GLN A 94 -26.91 1.67 9.37
C GLN A 94 -25.51 2.09 9.83
N VAL A 95 -24.89 3.05 9.15
CA VAL A 95 -23.57 3.61 9.51
C VAL A 95 -23.64 4.34 10.85
N ARG A 96 -22.62 4.13 11.70
CA ARG A 96 -22.40 4.86 12.97
C ARG A 96 -21.12 5.70 12.89
N PRO A 97 -21.01 6.82 13.63
CA PRO A 97 -19.74 7.54 13.76
C PRO A 97 -18.62 6.61 14.24
N GLY A 98 -17.46 6.68 13.60
CA GLY A 98 -16.30 5.81 13.89
C GLY A 98 -16.41 4.37 13.34
N MET A 99 -17.44 4.04 12.55
CA MET A 99 -17.56 2.72 11.93
C MET A 99 -16.66 2.60 10.68
N ASP A 100 -15.93 1.49 10.60
CA ASP A 100 -15.14 1.10 9.43
C ASP A 100 -16.05 0.79 8.22
N LEU A 101 -15.93 1.60 7.16
CA LEU A 101 -16.73 1.48 5.94
C LEU A 101 -16.19 0.43 4.95
N SER A 102 -14.98 -0.11 5.14
CA SER A 102 -14.42 -1.13 4.25
C SER A 102 -15.23 -2.44 4.25
N LYS A 103 -15.93 -2.70 5.36
CA LYS A 103 -16.77 -3.88 5.62
C LYS A 103 -18.25 -3.67 5.28
N VAL A 104 -18.63 -2.48 4.80
CA VAL A 104 -20.00 -2.19 4.34
C VAL A 104 -20.10 -2.53 2.86
N VAL A 105 -20.94 -3.50 2.51
CA VAL A 105 -21.24 -3.80 1.09
C VAL A 105 -21.97 -2.60 0.49
N LEU A 106 -21.33 -1.95 -0.49
CA LEU A 106 -21.88 -0.83 -1.22
C LEU A 106 -22.73 -1.32 -2.42
N PRO A 107 -23.77 -0.58 -2.84
CA PRO A 107 -24.53 -0.92 -4.03
C PRO A 107 -23.66 -0.88 -5.28
N THR A 108 -23.88 -1.82 -6.20
CA THR A 108 -23.09 -1.91 -7.45
C THR A 108 -23.18 -0.67 -8.33
N PHE A 109 -24.24 0.15 -8.22
CA PHE A 109 -24.37 1.40 -8.98
C PHE A 109 -23.42 2.53 -8.52
N ILE A 110 -22.74 2.41 -7.37
CA ILE A 110 -21.66 3.35 -6.96
C ILE A 110 -20.27 2.75 -7.13
N LEU A 111 -20.14 1.64 -7.87
CA LEU A 111 -18.86 1.03 -8.22
C LEU A 111 -18.50 1.36 -9.67
N GLU A 112 -17.25 1.79 -9.93
CA GLU A 112 -16.72 1.80 -11.30
C GLU A 112 -16.30 0.38 -11.72
N PRO A 113 -16.35 0.02 -13.01
CA PRO A 113 -15.97 -1.31 -13.50
C PRO A 113 -14.43 -1.53 -13.53
N ARG A 114 -13.72 -1.06 -12.50
CA ARG A 114 -12.26 -1.18 -12.34
C ARG A 114 -11.88 -1.61 -10.94
N SER A 115 -10.79 -2.37 -10.83
CA SER A 115 -10.11 -2.65 -9.57
C SER A 115 -9.41 -1.40 -9.04
N PHE A 116 -9.13 -1.35 -7.73
CA PHE A 116 -8.29 -0.30 -7.16
C PHE A 116 -6.86 -0.31 -7.74
N LEU A 117 -6.33 -1.48 -8.14
CA LEU A 117 -4.99 -1.61 -8.73
C LEU A 117 -4.89 -0.91 -10.10
N ASP A 118 -5.90 -1.11 -10.94
CA ASP A 118 -6.12 -0.41 -12.20
C ASP A 118 -6.35 1.08 -11.94
N ARG A 119 -7.30 1.42 -11.07
CA ARG A 119 -7.68 2.81 -10.76
C ARG A 119 -6.51 3.66 -10.25
N LEU A 120 -5.57 3.06 -9.52
CA LEU A 120 -4.37 3.74 -9.04
C LEU A 120 -3.45 4.18 -10.19
N SER A 121 -3.47 3.48 -11.34
CA SER A 121 -2.66 3.82 -12.52
C SER A 121 -3.00 5.20 -13.12
N ASP A 122 -4.24 5.71 -12.97
CA ASP A 122 -4.63 7.05 -13.43
C ASP A 122 -3.74 8.15 -12.82
N SER A 123 -3.24 7.93 -11.60
CA SER A 123 -2.34 8.85 -10.89
C SER A 123 -0.98 9.01 -11.58
N TYR A 124 -0.63 8.06 -12.46
CA TYR A 124 0.62 8.02 -13.23
C TYR A 124 0.44 8.47 -14.69
N TYR A 125 -0.72 9.01 -15.08
CA TYR A 125 -0.98 9.48 -16.44
C TYR A 125 0.08 10.48 -16.97
N HIS A 126 0.54 11.41 -16.14
CA HIS A 126 1.62 12.37 -16.46
C HIS A 126 3.02 11.90 -15.99
N VAL A 127 3.33 10.60 -16.09
CA VAL A 127 4.63 10.04 -15.63
C VAL A 127 5.84 10.51 -16.45
N ASP A 128 5.62 11.19 -17.58
CA ASP A 128 6.65 11.95 -18.30
C ASP A 128 7.25 13.08 -17.43
N LEU A 129 6.47 13.65 -16.51
CA LEU A 129 6.92 14.68 -15.57
C LEU A 129 7.99 14.16 -14.59
N LEU A 130 7.93 12.87 -14.21
CA LEU A 130 8.99 12.24 -13.43
C LEU A 130 10.25 12.00 -14.27
N SER A 131 10.08 11.66 -15.55
CA SER A 131 11.20 11.55 -16.50
C SER A 131 11.90 12.90 -16.72
N GLN A 132 11.17 14.02 -16.59
CA GLN A 132 11.73 15.38 -16.59
C GLN A 132 12.43 15.71 -15.25
N ALA A 133 11.84 15.33 -14.11
CA ALA A 133 12.43 15.55 -12.79
C ALA A 133 13.84 14.93 -12.63
N VAL A 134 14.11 13.78 -13.25
CA VAL A 134 15.41 13.10 -13.21
C VAL A 134 16.52 13.86 -13.95
N GLN A 135 16.17 14.74 -14.89
CA GLN A 135 17.12 15.52 -15.70
C GLN A 135 17.53 16.87 -15.05
N GLU A 136 16.96 17.20 -13.89
CA GLU A 136 17.20 18.46 -13.19
C GLU A 136 18.31 18.30 -12.14
N ASP A 137 19.43 19.01 -12.30
CA ASP A 137 20.55 18.99 -11.34
C ASP A 137 20.14 19.56 -9.96
N ASP A 138 19.46 20.71 -9.96
CA ASP A 138 19.03 21.41 -8.75
C ASP A 138 17.96 20.61 -7.99
N ALA A 139 18.27 20.26 -6.73
CA ALA A 139 17.37 19.53 -5.84
C ALA A 139 16.04 20.25 -5.59
N PHE A 140 16.04 21.60 -5.53
CA PHE A 140 14.80 22.36 -5.38
C PHE A 140 13.93 22.30 -6.64
N THR A 141 14.56 22.34 -7.83
CA THR A 141 13.83 22.24 -9.09
C THR A 141 13.34 20.84 -9.39
N ARG A 142 14.15 19.81 -9.12
CA ARG A 142 13.70 18.41 -9.10
C ARG A 142 12.49 18.19 -8.17
N MET A 143 12.48 18.80 -6.99
CA MET A 143 11.32 18.73 -6.07
C MET A 143 10.07 19.45 -6.63
N LYS A 144 10.21 20.62 -7.29
CA LYS A 144 9.07 21.27 -7.97
C LYS A 144 8.42 20.35 -9.02
N TRP A 145 9.21 19.56 -9.76
CA TRP A 145 8.68 18.60 -10.72
C TRP A 145 7.95 17.42 -10.08
N VAL A 146 8.48 16.85 -8.99
CA VAL A 146 7.79 15.79 -8.23
C VAL A 146 6.45 16.28 -7.67
N VAL A 147 6.40 17.50 -7.12
CA VAL A 147 5.14 18.11 -6.66
C VAL A 147 4.19 18.39 -7.82
N LYS A 148 4.68 18.90 -8.96
CA LYS A 148 3.88 19.11 -10.18
C LYS A 148 3.27 17.80 -10.69
N TRP A 149 4.05 16.72 -10.73
CA TRP A 149 3.58 15.37 -11.07
C TRP A 149 2.47 14.92 -10.12
N TYR A 150 2.73 14.92 -8.82
CA TYR A 150 1.75 14.47 -7.82
C TYR A 150 0.42 15.24 -7.91
N LEU A 151 0.47 16.57 -8.06
CA LEU A 151 -0.74 17.40 -8.23
C LEU A 151 -1.44 17.16 -9.58
N SER A 152 -0.72 16.75 -10.62
CA SER A 152 -1.30 16.49 -11.95
C SER A 152 -2.20 15.25 -12.01
N GLY A 153 -2.08 14.30 -11.08
CA GLY A 153 -3.06 13.19 -10.98
C GLY A 153 -4.42 13.63 -10.42
N LEU A 154 -4.48 14.73 -9.66
CA LEU A 154 -5.63 15.05 -8.79
C LEU A 154 -6.86 15.65 -9.50
N TYR A 155 -6.78 15.96 -10.79
CA TYR A 155 -7.93 16.45 -11.56
C TYR A 155 -8.80 15.32 -12.13
N LYS A 156 -8.21 14.13 -12.35
CA LYS A 156 -8.94 12.96 -12.88
C LYS A 156 -9.87 12.41 -11.82
N LYS A 157 -11.14 12.79 -11.91
CA LYS A 157 -12.19 12.36 -10.99
C LYS A 157 -13.40 11.88 -11.79
N PRO A 158 -14.02 10.77 -11.37
CA PRO A 158 -15.26 10.31 -11.98
C PRO A 158 -16.37 11.33 -11.70
N LYS A 159 -17.32 11.41 -12.63
CA LYS A 159 -18.60 12.09 -12.38
C LYS A 159 -19.39 11.22 -11.39
N GLY A 160 -19.86 11.82 -10.29
CA GLY A 160 -20.55 11.12 -9.20
C GLY A 160 -19.63 10.40 -8.21
N LEU A 161 -20.25 9.70 -7.25
CA LEU A 161 -19.55 8.80 -6.34
C LEU A 161 -19.34 7.45 -7.04
N ARG A 162 -18.17 7.26 -7.66
CA ARG A 162 -17.72 5.97 -8.18
C ARG A 162 -16.51 5.51 -7.37
N LYS A 163 -16.62 4.35 -6.72
CA LYS A 163 -15.54 3.69 -5.97
C LYS A 163 -15.03 2.49 -6.80
N PRO A 164 -13.72 2.27 -6.94
CA PRO A 164 -13.24 1.02 -7.51
C PRO A 164 -13.60 -0.18 -6.63
N TYR A 165 -13.59 -1.37 -7.23
CA TYR A 165 -13.66 -2.63 -6.50
C TYR A 165 -12.46 -2.75 -5.55
N ASN A 166 -12.68 -3.31 -4.35
CA ASN A 166 -11.58 -3.82 -3.53
C ASN A 166 -10.92 -4.95 -4.34
N PRO A 167 -9.59 -4.96 -4.54
CA PRO A 167 -8.94 -6.08 -5.21
C PRO A 167 -9.00 -7.33 -4.34
N ILE A 168 -8.89 -8.51 -4.95
CA ILE A 168 -8.76 -9.78 -4.22
C ILE A 168 -7.29 -10.06 -3.84
N LEU A 169 -7.06 -10.92 -2.84
CA LEU A 169 -5.71 -11.34 -2.45
C LEU A 169 -5.00 -12.03 -3.63
N GLY A 170 -3.77 -11.59 -3.95
CA GLY A 170 -3.03 -12.07 -5.12
C GLY A 170 -3.58 -11.58 -6.46
N GLU A 171 -4.44 -10.57 -6.47
CA GLU A 171 -4.82 -9.89 -7.72
C GLU A 171 -3.63 -9.08 -8.23
N THR A 172 -3.20 -9.34 -9.46
CA THR A 172 -2.12 -8.57 -10.11
C THR A 172 -2.65 -7.69 -11.24
N PHE A 173 -2.18 -6.44 -11.31
CA PHE A 173 -2.40 -5.55 -12.45
C PHE A 173 -1.07 -5.13 -13.09
N ARG A 174 -1.05 -5.04 -14.42
CA ARG A 174 0.12 -4.57 -15.19
C ARG A 174 -0.31 -3.64 -16.32
N CYS A 175 0.37 -2.51 -16.49
CA CYS A 175 0.20 -1.64 -17.67
C CYS A 175 1.49 -0.88 -18.03
N TYR A 176 1.47 -0.12 -19.13
CA TYR A 176 2.54 0.81 -19.45
C TYR A 176 2.06 2.08 -20.16
N TRP A 177 2.78 3.18 -19.96
CA TRP A 177 2.66 4.42 -20.76
C TRP A 177 3.76 4.44 -21.82
N LYS A 178 3.42 4.94 -23.02
CA LYS A 178 4.36 5.14 -24.13
C LYS A 178 4.65 6.63 -24.28
N HIS A 179 5.92 7.00 -24.17
CA HIS A 179 6.36 8.40 -24.18
C HIS A 179 6.57 8.93 -25.61
N PRO A 180 6.45 10.25 -25.84
CA PRO A 180 6.67 10.86 -27.16
C PRO A 180 8.09 10.66 -27.74
N ASN A 181 9.08 10.41 -26.89
CA ASN A 181 10.46 10.08 -27.26
C ASN A 181 10.67 8.59 -27.63
N GLY A 182 9.62 7.76 -27.55
CA GLY A 182 9.65 6.32 -27.82
C GLY A 182 9.98 5.42 -26.62
N SER A 183 10.30 5.96 -25.43
CA SER A 183 10.47 5.14 -24.23
C SER A 183 9.13 4.65 -23.67
N ARG A 184 9.20 3.73 -22.70
CA ARG A 184 8.03 3.22 -21.97
C ARG A 184 8.26 3.36 -20.46
N THR A 185 7.20 3.59 -19.70
CA THR A 185 7.18 3.36 -18.25
C THR A 185 6.19 2.26 -17.95
N PHE A 186 6.63 1.22 -17.24
CA PHE A 186 5.78 0.10 -16.82
C PHE A 186 5.29 0.34 -15.39
N TYR A 187 4.10 -0.16 -15.08
CA TYR A 187 3.53 -0.25 -13.74
C TYR A 187 3.03 -1.67 -13.52
N LEU A 188 3.38 -2.21 -12.37
CA LEU A 188 2.97 -3.51 -11.86
C LEU A 188 2.51 -3.31 -10.43
N SER A 189 1.42 -3.94 -10.04
CA SER A 189 0.89 -3.91 -8.68
C SER A 189 0.16 -5.20 -8.33
N GLU A 190 0.08 -5.48 -7.03
CA GLU A 190 -0.45 -6.69 -6.42
C GLU A 190 -1.19 -6.31 -5.11
N GLN A 191 -2.07 -7.19 -4.60
CA GLN A 191 -2.89 -6.98 -3.39
C GLN A 191 -2.69 -8.06 -2.32
#